data_AF-A0A969EFE3-F1
#
_entry.id   AF-A0A969EFE3-F1
#
_cell.length_a   1.000
_cell.length_b   1.000
_cell.length_c   1.000
_cell.angle_alpha   90.00
_cell.angle_beta   90.00
_cell.angle_gamma   90.00
#
_symmetry.space_group_name_H-M   'P 1'
#
loop_
_entity.id
_entity.type
_entity.pdbx_description
1 polymer ?
#
loop_
_entity_poly.entity_id
_entity_poly.type
_entity_poly.pdbx_seq_one_letter_code
_entity_poly.pdbx_strand_id
1 'polypeptide(L)' 'MRTHYCGQVNAAHIDRIVTLYGWAHRRRDHGGVIFIDLRDREGLVQVVCD' A
#
# COMPACT_ATOMS: atom_id res chain seq x y z
N MET A 1 -12.51 2.79 -8.66
CA MET A 1 -12.54 1.32 -8.83
C MET A 1 -11.15 0.77 -8.57
N ARG A 2 -11.02 -0.40 -7.93
CA ARG A 2 -9.72 -1.04 -7.61
C ARG A 2 -9.00 -1.46 -8.88
N THR A 3 -7.69 -1.23 -8.97
CA THR A 3 -6.84 -1.66 -10.10
C THR A 3 -6.04 -2.94 -9.80
N HIS A 4 -5.53 -3.09 -8.56
CA HIS A 4 -4.69 -4.21 -8.15
C HIS A 4 -5.03 -4.64 -6.72
N TYR A 5 -4.62 -5.85 -6.34
CA TYR A 5 -4.59 -6.29 -4.95
C TYR A 5 -3.24 -5.96 -4.30
N CYS A 6 -3.24 -5.76 -2.98
CA CYS A 6 -2.06 -5.35 -2.21
C CYS A 6 -0.90 -6.34 -2.40
N GLY A 7 -1.16 -7.64 -2.28
CA GLY A 7 -0.15 -8.69 -2.46
C GLY A 7 0.38 -8.86 -3.89
N GLN A 8 -0.17 -8.14 -4.88
CA GLN A 8 0.23 -8.24 -6.29
C GLN A 8 1.12 -7.07 -6.75
N VAL A 9 1.25 -6.02 -5.93
CA VAL A 9 2.10 -4.87 -6.25
C VAL A 9 3.57 -5.32 -6.28
N ASN A 10 4.23 -5.03 -7.38
CA ASN A 10 5.62 -5.44 -7.65
C ASN A 10 6.32 -4.45 -8.59
N ALA A 11 7.59 -4.69 -8.90
CA ALA A 11 8.45 -3.81 -9.69
C ALA A 11 7.94 -3.50 -11.11
N ALA A 12 7.05 -4.32 -11.70
CA ALA A 12 6.44 -4.03 -13.00
C ALA A 12 5.51 -2.79 -12.97
N HIS A 13 5.13 -2.31 -11.78
CA HIS A 13 4.23 -1.18 -11.58
C HIS A 13 4.96 0.13 -11.26
N ILE A 14 6.29 0.17 -11.35
CA ILE A 14 7.06 1.41 -11.19
C ILE A 14 6.54 2.46 -12.18
N ASP A 15 6.44 3.70 -11.73
CA ASP A 15 5.93 4.86 -12.47
C ASP A 15 4.47 4.72 -12.96
N ARG A 16 3.68 3.82 -12.35
CA ARG A 16 2.24 3.66 -12.64
C ARG A 16 1.38 4.05 -11.44
N ILE A 17 0.24 4.67 -11.73
CA ILE A 17 -0.78 4.94 -10.72
C ILE A 17 -1.58 3.66 -10.48
N VAL A 18 -1.67 3.24 -9.22
CA VAL A 18 -2.50 2.10 -8.79
C VAL A 18 -3.49 2.53 -7.71
N THR A 19 -4.70 1.97 -7.77
CA THR A 19 -5.76 2.21 -6.79
C THR A 19 -5.99 0.93 -5.99
N LEU A 20 -5.68 0.96 -4.70
CA LEU A 20 -5.77 -0.18 -3.79
C LEU A 20 -6.87 0.04 -2.76
N TYR A 21 -7.45 -1.06 -2.27
CA TYR A 21 -8.49 -1.05 -1.24
C TYR A 21 -8.13 -2.12 -0.22
N GLY A 22 -8.19 -1.78 1.07
CA GLY A 22 -7.84 -2.70 2.14
C GLY A 22 -8.04 -2.07 3.52
N TRP A 23 -7.55 -2.74 4.55
CA TRP A 23 -7.57 -2.28 5.93
C TRP A 23 -6.17 -1.90 6.38
N ALA A 24 -6.04 -0.79 7.09
CA ALA A 24 -4.78 -0.40 7.72
C ALA A 24 -4.42 -1.44 8.80
N HIS A 25 -3.44 -2.30 8.51
CA HIS A 25 -3.00 -3.34 9.42
C HIS A 25 -2.09 -2.78 10.51
N ARG A 26 -1.18 -1.88 10.13
CA ARG A 26 -0.30 -1.15 11.06
C ARG A 26 0.00 0.23 10.52
N ARG A 27 0.00 1.23 11.39
CA ARG A 27 0.53 2.57 11.14
C ARG A 27 1.86 2.71 11.88
N ARG A 28 2.87 3.26 11.22
CA ARG A 28 4.15 3.63 11.81
C ARG A 28 4.40 5.10 11.50
N ASP A 29 4.66 5.86 12.55
CA ASP A 29 4.84 7.31 12.47
C ASP A 29 6.26 7.65 12.88
N HIS A 30 6.99 8.31 11.98
CA HIS A 30 8.38 8.73 12.18
C HIS A 30 8.50 10.27 12.19
N GLY A 31 7.40 10.98 12.44
CA GLY A 31 7.35 12.44 12.56
C GLY A 31 7.23 13.18 11.22
N GLY A 32 8.13 12.90 10.28
CA GLY A 32 8.13 13.51 8.94
C GLY A 32 7.67 12.59 7.80
N VAL A 33 7.35 11.33 8.13
CA VAL A 33 6.88 10.34 7.17
C VAL A 33 6.01 9.33 7.90
N ILE A 34 4.91 8.94 7.28
CA ILE A 34 3.98 7.93 7.77
C ILE A 34 4.07 6.71 6.86
N PHE A 35 4.22 5.54 7.48
CA PHE A 35 4.07 4.26 6.80
C PHE A 35 2.76 3.60 7.21
N ILE A 36 2.00 3.13 6.23
CA ILE A 36 0.80 2.33 6.44
C ILE A 36 1.02 0.97 5.79
N ASP A 37 1.00 -0.09 6.58
CA ASP A 37 0.91 -1.44 6.05
C ASP A 37 -0.58 -1.70 5.73
N LEU A 38 -0.94 -1.63 4.45
CA LEU A 38 -2.31 -1.85 3.96
C LEU A 38 -2.49 -3.34 3.65
N ARG A 39 -3.52 -3.96 4.23
CA ARG A 39 -3.83 -5.38 4.06
C ARG A 39 -5.10 -5.58 3.26
N ASP A 40 -5.05 -6.52 2.32
CA ASP A 40 -6.24 -7.15 1.76
C ASP A 40 -6.11 -8.68 1.82
N ARG A 41 -6.97 -9.40 1.09
CA ARG A 41 -6.98 -10.87 1.09
C ARG A 41 -5.73 -11.50 0.46
N GLU A 42 -5.04 -10.79 -0.44
CA GLU A 42 -3.88 -11.32 -1.18
C GLU A 42 -2.57 -11.01 -0.46
N GLY A 43 -2.55 -10.03 0.46
CA GLY A 43 -1.35 -9.75 1.25
C GLY A 43 -1.28 -8.34 1.82
N LEU A 44 -0.05 -7.90 2.05
CA LEU A 44 0.31 -6.59 2.58
C LEU A 44 1.04 -5.77 1.52
N VAL A 45 0.84 -4.47 1.54
CA VAL A 45 1.64 -3.48 0.80
C VAL A 45 1.97 -2.32 1.73
N GLN A 46 3.15 -1.73 1.58
CA GLN A 46 3.55 -0.54 2.32
C GLN A 46 3.16 0.71 1.52
N VAL A 47 2.35 1.57 2.11
CA VAL A 47 2.07 2.92 1.62
C VAL A 47 2.93 3.89 2.42
N VAL A 48 3.57 4.82 1.72
CA VAL A 48 4.34 5.92 2.32
C VAL A 48 3.56 7.21 2.09
N CYS A 49 3.45 8.03 3.13
CA CYS A 49 2.83 9.35 3.07
C CYS A 49 3.78 10.38 3.68
N ASP A 50 4.03 11.42 2.91
CA ASP A 50 4.93 12.55 3.13
C ASP A 50 4.18 13.88 3.03
#